data_AF-A0A3C0UUC1-F1
#
_entry.id   AF-A0A3C0UUC1-F1
#
_cell.length_a   1.000
_cell.length_b   1.000
_cell.length_c   1.000
_cell.angle_alpha   90.00
_cell.angle_beta   90.00
_cell.angle_gamma   90.00
#
_symmetry.space_group_name_H-M   'P 1'
#
loop_
_entity.id
_entity.type
_entity.pdbx_description
1 polymer ?
#
loop_
_entity_poly.entity_id
_entity_poly.type
_entity_poly.pdbx_seq_one_letter_code
_entity_poly.pdbx_strand_id
1 'polypeptide(L)'
;MVIKVKLRQKSITANRQSLYLDFYPAITNPDTGQPTRREFLNMYIYDKPKDWIQKQHNKETSQIAEQIRQKRENNLNKPEIYTEYEKEQLRIKELREQNFVAYFKTLANKRKASNHDNWISAYNYLETFTNGNLKFTDLNENF
;
A
#
# COMPACT_ATOMS: atom_id res chain seq x y z
N MET A 1 -12.87 14.00 -2.66
CA MET A 1 -14.31 13.64 -2.70
C MET A 1 -14.51 12.50 -1.72
N VAL A 2 -15.47 12.60 -0.80
CA VAL A 2 -15.66 11.57 0.24
C VAL A 2 -16.56 10.45 -0.29
N ILE A 3 -16.08 9.21 -0.28
CA ILE A 3 -16.83 8.00 -0.63
C ILE A 3 -17.55 7.49 0.61
N LYS A 4 -18.88 7.43 0.56
CA LYS A 4 -19.70 6.85 1.64
C LYS A 4 -19.79 5.35 1.45
N VAL A 5 -19.58 4.58 2.51
CA VAL A 5 -19.71 3.11 2.50
C VAL A 5 -20.83 2.67 3.43
N LYS A 6 -21.85 1.99 2.90
CA LYS A 6 -22.95 1.44 3.72
C LYS A 6 -22.96 -0.08 3.67
N LEU A 7 -23.07 -0.71 4.84
CA LEU A 7 -23.39 -2.13 4.92
C LEU A 7 -24.86 -2.35 4.58
N ARG A 8 -25.15 -3.26 3.66
CA ARG A 8 -26.51 -3.60 3.21
C ARG A 8 -26.69 -5.11 3.14
N GLN A 9 -27.96 -5.51 3.10
CA GLN A 9 -28.42 -6.88 3.03
C GLN A 9 -29.16 -7.12 1.72
N LYS A 10 -28.99 -8.32 1.14
CA LYS A 10 -29.75 -8.80 -0.01
C LYS A 10 -30.26 -10.21 0.29
N SER A 11 -31.56 -10.43 0.20
CA SER A 11 -32.15 -11.76 0.37
C SER A 11 -31.55 -12.77 -0.61
N ILE A 12 -31.25 -13.95 -0.10
CA ILE A 12 -30.74 -15.10 -0.85
C ILE A 12 -31.54 -16.36 -0.46
N THR A 13 -31.24 -17.48 -1.10
CA THR A 13 -31.91 -18.76 -0.84
C THR A 13 -31.79 -19.23 0.61
N ALA A 14 -32.77 -20.02 1.05
CA ALA A 14 -32.83 -20.64 2.38
C ALA A 14 -32.97 -19.64 3.54
N ASN A 15 -33.82 -18.60 3.39
CA ASN A 15 -34.14 -17.62 4.44
C ASN A 15 -32.89 -16.97 5.05
N ARG A 16 -31.97 -16.56 4.17
CA ARG A 16 -30.72 -15.91 4.51
C ARG A 16 -30.61 -14.58 3.76
N GLN A 17 -29.81 -13.68 4.30
CA GLN A 17 -29.42 -12.44 3.66
C GLN A 17 -27.92 -12.40 3.50
N SER A 18 -27.46 -12.15 2.27
CA SER A 18 -26.05 -11.86 1.99
C SER A 18 -25.74 -10.42 2.34
N LEU A 19 -24.57 -10.21 2.97
CA LEU A 19 -24.05 -8.89 3.32
C LEU A 19 -23.15 -8.34 2.21
N TYR A 20 -23.32 -7.07 1.88
CA TYR A 20 -22.51 -6.36 0.88
C TYR A 20 -22.33 -4.90 1.25
N LEU A 21 -21.25 -4.30 0.73
CA LEU A 21 -20.99 -2.87 0.83
C LEU A 21 -21.59 -2.14 -0.36
N ASP A 22 -22.28 -1.03 -0.12
CA ASP A 22 -22.79 -0.10 -1.14
C ASP A 22 -21.98 1.20 -1.09
N PHE A 23 -21.37 1.57 -2.21
CA PHE A 23 -20.51 2.72 -2.36
C PHE A 23 -21.22 3.88 -3.06
N TYR A 24 -21.04 5.09 -2.54
CA TYR A 24 -21.49 6.32 -3.20
C TYR A 24 -20.46 7.45 -3.06
N PRO A 25 -19.89 7.97 -4.16
CA PRO A 25 -20.07 7.53 -5.56
C PRO A 25 -19.50 6.13 -5.82
N ALA A 26 -19.69 5.62 -7.04
CA ALA A 26 -19.12 4.34 -7.46
C ALA A 26 -17.58 4.36 -7.36
N ILE A 27 -16.98 3.22 -7.00
CA ILE A 27 -15.53 3.03 -6.93
C ILE A 27 -15.05 2.18 -8.10
N THR A 28 -13.77 2.26 -8.44
CA THR A 28 -13.17 1.37 -9.45
C THR A 28 -13.00 -0.03 -8.86
N ASN A 29 -13.51 -1.06 -9.55
CA ASN A 29 -13.24 -2.44 -9.20
C ASN A 29 -11.77 -2.76 -9.52
N PRO A 30 -10.95 -3.22 -8.56
CA PRO A 30 -9.54 -3.52 -8.80
C PRO A 30 -9.30 -4.64 -9.82
N ASP A 31 -10.23 -5.60 -9.95
CA ASP A 31 -10.06 -6.76 -10.84
C ASP A 31 -10.45 -6.43 -12.28
N THR A 32 -11.49 -5.62 -12.48
CA THR A 32 -12.05 -5.34 -13.81
C THR A 32 -11.74 -3.94 -14.33
N GLY A 33 -11.27 -3.04 -13.48
CA GLY A 33 -11.07 -1.62 -13.79
C GLY A 33 -12.36 -0.83 -14.02
N GLN A 34 -13.54 -1.47 -13.93
CA GLN A 34 -14.83 -0.83 -14.19
C GLN A 34 -15.44 -0.23 -12.91
N PRO A 35 -16.26 0.84 -13.02
CA PRO A 35 -16.99 1.37 -11.87
C PRO A 35 -17.94 0.32 -11.28
N THR A 36 -17.88 0.14 -9.97
CA THR A 36 -18.82 -0.67 -9.20
C THR A 36 -19.39 0.13 -8.03
N ARG A 37 -20.65 -0.13 -7.69
CA ARG A 37 -21.24 0.35 -6.44
C ARG A 37 -21.35 -0.71 -5.36
N ARG A 38 -21.05 -1.97 -5.66
CA ARG A 38 -21.32 -3.09 -4.74
C ARG A 38 -20.12 -4.01 -4.63
N GLU A 39 -19.80 -4.40 -3.41
CA GLU A 39 -18.81 -5.43 -3.07
C GLU A 39 -19.46 -6.42 -2.09
N PHE A 40 -19.65 -7.67 -2.53
CA PHE A 40 -20.26 -8.72 -1.70
C PHE A 40 -19.22 -9.31 -0.75
N LEU A 41 -19.55 -9.41 0.54
CA LEU A 41 -18.61 -9.87 1.57
C LEU A 41 -18.53 -11.40 1.67
N ASN A 42 -19.33 -12.13 0.89
CA ASN A 42 -19.53 -13.59 1.01
C ASN A 42 -19.93 -14.04 2.43
N MET A 43 -20.52 -13.12 3.21
CA MET A 43 -21.07 -13.37 4.53
C MET A 43 -22.60 -13.39 4.44
N TYR A 44 -23.25 -14.13 5.34
CA TYR A 44 -24.70 -14.16 5.42
C TYR A 44 -25.20 -14.19 6.86
N ILE A 45 -26.41 -13.67 7.05
CA ILE A 45 -27.19 -13.79 8.28
C ILE A 45 -28.49 -14.53 8.00
N TYR A 46 -29.03 -15.22 9.01
CA TYR A 46 -30.34 -15.85 8.93
C TYR A 46 -31.46 -14.82 9.11
N ASP A 47 -32.48 -14.82 8.23
CA ASP A 47 -33.64 -13.91 8.33
C ASP A 47 -34.40 -14.11 9.66
N LYS A 48 -34.56 -15.38 10.05
CA LYS A 48 -35.27 -15.80 11.26
C LYS A 48 -34.42 -16.87 11.98
N PRO A 49 -33.45 -16.47 12.83
CA PRO A 49 -32.58 -17.41 13.53
C PRO A 49 -33.40 -18.27 14.50
N LYS A 50 -33.31 -19.61 14.35
CA LYS A 50 -34.15 -20.58 15.05
C LYS A 50 -33.64 -20.94 16.45
N ASP A 51 -32.33 -20.93 16.64
CA ASP A 51 -31.67 -21.33 17.88
C ASP A 51 -30.67 -20.28 18.37
N TRP A 52 -30.06 -20.51 19.53
CA TRP A 52 -29.07 -19.61 20.10
C TRP A 52 -27.80 -19.52 19.23
N ILE A 53 -27.45 -20.60 18.53
CA ILE A 53 -26.27 -20.68 17.66
C ILE A 53 -26.44 -19.73 16.47
N GLN A 54 -27.59 -19.76 15.80
CA GLN A 54 -27.90 -18.87 14.68
C GLN A 54 -28.02 -17.41 15.12
N LYS A 55 -28.55 -17.15 16.33
CA LYS A 55 -28.57 -15.79 16.90
C LYS A 55 -27.15 -15.26 17.14
N GLN A 56 -26.28 -16.10 17.71
CA GLN A 56 -24.88 -15.76 17.95
C GLN A 56 -24.12 -15.55 16.63
N HIS A 57 -24.30 -16.45 15.66
CA HIS A 57 -23.78 -16.31 14.30
C HIS A 57 -24.17 -14.97 13.68
N ASN A 58 -25.46 -14.59 13.73
CA ASN A 58 -25.93 -13.31 13.19
C ASN A 58 -25.25 -12.12 13.86
N LYS A 59 -25.10 -12.17 15.19
CA LYS A 59 -24.45 -11.11 15.98
C LYS A 59 -22.98 -10.94 15.58
N GLU A 60 -22.21 -12.02 15.62
CA GLU A 60 -20.78 -12.01 15.28
C GLU A 60 -20.56 -11.61 13.82
N THR A 61 -21.34 -12.20 12.90
CA THR A 61 -21.26 -11.88 11.46
C THR A 61 -21.55 -10.41 11.20
N SER A 62 -22.57 -9.85 11.85
CA SER A 62 -22.91 -8.42 11.68
C SER A 62 -21.82 -7.51 12.25
N GLN A 63 -21.22 -7.87 13.39
CA GLN A 63 -20.11 -7.12 13.98
C GLN A 63 -18.87 -7.12 13.08
N ILE A 64 -18.49 -8.29 12.53
CA ILE A 64 -17.37 -8.42 11.60
C ILE A 64 -17.65 -7.60 10.32
N ALA A 65 -18.86 -7.69 9.78
CA ALA A 65 -19.22 -6.95 8.57
C ALA A 65 -19.17 -5.43 8.77
N GLU A 66 -19.54 -4.94 9.94
CA GLU A 66 -19.44 -3.51 10.28
C GLU A 66 -17.97 -3.06 10.44
N GLN A 67 -17.10 -3.89 11.02
CA GLN A 67 -15.66 -3.63 11.05
C GLN A 67 -15.06 -3.57 9.63
N ILE A 68 -15.47 -4.48 8.73
CA ILE A 68 -15.04 -4.46 7.33
C ILE A 68 -15.50 -3.16 6.65
N ARG A 69 -16.76 -2.77 6.85
CA ARG A 69 -17.32 -1.50 6.33
C ARG A 69 -16.50 -0.29 6.78
N GLN A 70 -16.19 -0.19 8.08
CA GLN A 70 -15.37 0.89 8.64
C GLN A 70 -13.97 0.92 8.05
N LYS A 71 -13.29 -0.24 7.98
CA LYS A 71 -11.96 -0.35 7.38
C LYS A 71 -11.97 0.06 5.91
N ARG A 72 -12.99 -0.36 5.15
CA ARG A 72 -13.14 -0.02 3.74
C ARG A 72 -13.39 1.47 3.52
N GLU A 73 -14.27 2.08 4.32
CA GLU A 73 -14.53 3.52 4.27
C GLU A 73 -13.28 4.34 4.59
N ASN A 74 -12.55 3.95 5.64
CA ASN A 74 -11.30 4.61 6.00
C ASN A 74 -10.31 4.52 4.85
N ASN A 75 -10.10 3.33 4.27
CA ASN A 75 -9.18 3.14 3.15
C ASN A 75 -9.55 3.98 1.92
N LEU A 76 -10.84 4.05 1.56
CA LEU A 76 -11.31 4.82 0.40
C LEU A 76 -11.22 6.33 0.61
N ASN A 77 -11.25 6.79 1.86
CA ASN A 77 -11.20 8.19 2.24
C ASN A 77 -9.87 8.62 2.87
N LYS A 78 -8.84 7.77 2.81
CA LYS A 78 -7.51 8.16 3.26
C LYS A 78 -7.08 9.40 2.44
N PRO A 79 -6.62 10.48 3.10
CA PRO A 79 -6.13 11.65 2.39
C PRO A 79 -4.86 11.33 1.60
N GLU A 80 -4.15 10.28 2.00
CA GLU A 80 -2.91 9.83 1.40
C GLU A 80 -3.14 8.55 0.59
N ILE A 81 -2.74 8.56 -0.68
CA ILE A 81 -2.84 7.41 -1.60
C ILE A 81 -1.99 6.23 -1.11
N TYR A 82 -0.90 6.54 -0.41
CA TYR A 82 0.06 5.58 0.11
C TYR A 82 0.04 5.59 1.64
N THR A 83 0.04 4.39 2.22
CA THR A 83 0.39 4.18 3.62
C THR A 83 1.82 4.64 3.90
N GLU A 84 2.16 4.91 5.17
CA GLU A 84 3.53 5.26 5.56
C GLU A 84 4.54 4.19 5.12
N TYR A 85 4.15 2.92 5.19
CA TYR A 85 4.96 1.80 4.70
C TYR A 85 5.21 1.89 3.19
N GLU A 86 4.17 2.14 2.39
CA GLU A 86 4.30 2.30 0.93
C GLU A 86 5.13 3.54 0.57
N LYS A 87 4.97 4.64 1.31
CA LYS A 87 5.82 5.83 1.17
C LYS A 87 7.29 5.52 1.44
N GLU A 88 7.57 4.74 2.48
CA GLU A 88 8.95 4.33 2.79
C GLU A 88 9.53 3.42 1.70
N GLN A 89 8.74 2.49 1.15
CA GLN A 89 9.18 1.68 0.00
C GLN A 89 9.49 2.53 -1.23
N LEU A 90 8.65 3.53 -1.53
CA LEU A 90 8.91 4.49 -2.61
C LEU A 90 10.18 5.30 -2.35
N ARG A 91 10.37 5.81 -1.12
CA ARG A 91 11.58 6.54 -0.71
C ARG A 91 12.83 5.68 -0.88
N ILE A 92 12.81 4.42 -0.44
CA ILE A 92 13.94 3.49 -0.59
C ILE A 92 14.22 3.25 -2.08
N LYS A 93 13.18 3.07 -2.91
CA LYS A 93 13.33 2.90 -4.36
C LYS A 93 13.97 4.13 -5.00
N GLU A 94 13.50 5.33 -4.67
CA GLU A 94 14.09 6.58 -5.16
C GLU A 94 15.56 6.73 -4.74
N LEU A 95 15.89 6.44 -3.47
CA LEU A 95 17.27 6.48 -2.98
C LEU A 95 18.18 5.49 -3.72
N ARG A 96 17.67 4.29 -4.03
CA ARG A 96 18.41 3.26 -4.78
C ARG A 96 18.71 3.67 -6.23
N GLU A 97 17.87 4.50 -6.82
CA GLU A 97 18.06 5.03 -8.18
C GLU A 97 19.04 6.21 -8.24
N GLN A 98 19.45 6.76 -7.09
CA GLN A 98 20.40 7.87 -7.06
C GLN A 98 21.81 7.44 -7.51
N ASN A 99 22.57 8.42 -8.02
CA ASN A 99 23.94 8.22 -8.49
C ASN A 99 24.94 8.21 -7.32
N PHE A 100 25.56 7.06 -7.12
CA PHE A 100 26.59 6.81 -6.12
C PHE A 100 27.86 7.63 -6.35
N VAL A 101 28.28 7.87 -7.60
CA VAL A 101 29.48 8.66 -7.92
C VAL A 101 29.33 10.09 -7.41
N ALA A 102 28.16 10.69 -7.65
CA ALA A 102 27.83 12.01 -7.14
C ALA A 102 27.83 12.03 -5.60
N TYR A 103 27.21 11.03 -4.96
CA TYR A 103 27.24 10.87 -3.51
C TYR A 103 28.67 10.75 -2.96
N PHE A 104 29.51 9.91 -3.57
CA PHE A 104 30.90 9.72 -3.19
C PHE A 104 31.69 11.03 -3.27
N LYS A 105 31.47 11.85 -4.30
CA LYS A 105 32.07 13.18 -4.42
C LYS A 105 31.72 14.07 -3.23
N THR A 106 30.45 14.07 -2.79
CA THR A 106 30.04 14.85 -1.62
C THR A 106 30.75 14.40 -0.33
N LEU A 107 31.05 13.10 -0.20
CA LEU A 107 31.82 12.58 0.92
C LEU A 107 33.29 12.97 0.84
N ALA A 108 33.89 12.88 -0.34
CA ALA A 108 35.28 13.27 -0.58
C ALA A 108 35.50 14.76 -0.25
N ASN A 109 34.58 15.63 -0.65
CA ASN A 109 34.61 17.08 -0.39
C ASN A 109 34.47 17.44 1.11
N LYS A 110 33.96 16.54 1.96
CA LYS A 110 33.88 16.76 3.41
C LYS A 110 35.19 16.43 4.14
N ARG A 111 36.14 15.77 3.47
CA ARG A 111 37.46 15.44 4.04
C ARG A 111 38.39 16.65 4.04
N LYS A 112 39.47 16.58 4.80
CA LYS A 112 40.46 17.66 4.95
C LYS A 112 41.88 17.14 4.79
N ALA A 113 42.79 18.01 4.38
CA ALA A 113 44.23 17.74 4.24
C ALA A 113 44.52 16.50 3.38
N SER A 114 45.56 15.73 3.69
CA SER A 114 45.97 14.53 2.93
C SER A 114 44.87 13.48 2.78
N ASN A 115 43.92 13.42 3.71
CA ASN A 115 42.76 12.54 3.59
C ASN A 115 41.79 13.02 2.48
N HIS A 116 41.72 14.32 2.22
CA HIS A 116 40.97 14.84 1.07
C HIS A 116 41.59 14.41 -0.25
N ASP A 117 42.91 14.58 -0.40
CA ASP A 117 43.62 14.26 -1.66
C ASP A 117 43.48 12.78 -2.03
N ASN A 118 43.56 11.88 -1.04
CA ASN A 118 43.35 10.45 -1.25
C ASN A 118 41.91 10.14 -1.71
N TRP A 119 40.90 10.77 -1.10
CA TRP A 119 39.49 10.57 -1.48
C TRP A 119 39.17 11.16 -2.86
N ILE A 120 39.73 12.31 -3.22
CA ILE A 120 39.60 12.89 -4.56
C ILE A 120 40.25 11.98 -5.60
N SER A 121 41.41 11.42 -5.31
CA SER A 121 42.07 10.47 -6.21
C SER A 121 41.20 9.22 -6.44
N ALA A 122 40.66 8.64 -5.37
CA ALA A 122 39.72 7.50 -5.47
C ALA A 122 38.45 7.87 -6.25
N TYR A 123 37.90 9.07 -6.04
CA TYR A 123 36.76 9.58 -6.81
C TYR A 123 37.07 9.64 -8.31
N ASN A 124 38.23 10.17 -8.70
CA ASN A 124 38.60 10.29 -10.12
C ASN A 124 38.69 8.92 -10.81
N TYR A 125 39.24 7.91 -10.14
CA TYR A 125 39.24 6.52 -10.66
C TYR A 125 37.82 5.97 -10.79
N LEU A 126 36.98 6.14 -9.77
CA LEU A 126 35.59 5.68 -9.78
C LEU A 126 34.78 6.37 -10.89
N GLU A 127 34.91 7.69 -11.03
CA GLU A 127 34.24 8.49 -12.06
C GLU A 127 34.66 8.03 -13.46
N THR A 128 35.96 7.80 -13.67
CA THR A 128 36.49 7.32 -14.96
C THR A 128 35.97 5.92 -15.28
N PHE A 129 35.95 5.01 -14.30
CA PHE A 129 35.49 3.63 -14.50
C PHE A 129 33.99 3.54 -14.80
N THR A 130 33.18 4.39 -14.18
CA THR A 130 31.71 4.37 -14.27
C THR A 130 31.16 5.39 -15.27
N ASN A 131 32.02 6.12 -15.98
CA ASN A 131 31.66 7.29 -16.79
C ASN A 131 30.77 8.29 -16.01
N GLY A 132 31.05 8.47 -14.72
CA GLY A 132 30.33 9.37 -13.83
C GLY A 132 28.93 8.90 -13.42
N ASN A 133 28.52 7.67 -13.78
CA ASN A 133 27.19 7.17 -13.47
C ASN A 133 27.20 5.73 -12.96
N LEU A 134 26.87 5.57 -11.69
CA LEU A 134 26.64 4.28 -11.05
C LEU A 134 25.47 4.45 -10.08
N LYS A 135 24.38 3.71 -10.24
CA LYS A 135 23.27 3.80 -9.29
C LYS A 135 23.58 2.98 -8.04
N PHE A 136 23.00 3.37 -6.91
CA PHE A 136 23.11 2.57 -5.69
C PHE A 136 22.55 1.14 -5.87
N THR A 137 21.54 0.96 -6.72
CA THR A 137 20.99 -0.38 -7.01
C THR A 137 21.94 -1.28 -7.80
N ASP A 138 22.94 -0.71 -8.47
CA ASP A 138 23.89 -1.44 -9.29
C ASP A 138 25.17 -1.82 -8.51
N LEU A 139 25.31 -1.34 -7.26
CA LEU A 139 26.41 -1.71 -6.36
C LEU A 139 26.24 -3.16 -5.89
N ASN A 140 27.30 -3.95 -6.05
CA ASN A 140 27.34 -5.34 -5.63
C ASN A 140 28.75 -5.72 -5.16
N GLU A 141 28.87 -6.82 -4.41
CA GLU A 141 30.12 -7.27 -3.78
C GLU A 141 31.05 -8.04 -4.73
N ASN A 142 30.53 -8.55 -5.85
CA ASN A 142 31.27 -9.40 -6.79
C ASN A 142 31.33 -8.71 -8.15
N PHE A 143 32.46 -8.06 -8.41
CA PHE A 143 32.85 -7.66 -9.75
C PHE A 143 33.69 -8.75 -10.41
#